data_AF-A0A5S5D5Q0-F1
#
_entry.id   AF-A0A5S5D5Q0-F1
#
_cell.length_a   1.000
_cell.length_b   1.000
_cell.length_c   1.000
_cell.angle_alpha   90.00
_cell.angle_beta   90.00
_cell.angle_gamma   90.00
#
_symmetry.space_group_name_H-M   'P 1'
#
loop_
_entity.id
_entity.type
_entity.pdbx_description
1 polymer ?
#
loop_
_entity_poly.entity_id
_entity_poly.type
_entity_poly.pdbx_seq_one_letter_code
_entity_poly.pdbx_strand_id
1 'polypeptide(L)'
;MNDLLKSINIRLNNAFILSFVISWIFWNWPIVIGLLWYNAKTLELYGYVNYKGLIIDNADVWKNYILPLCFAIAYPYLKLAFSALQTTVNAIDERTTKRLSGKGYISTQKFLDLRDQYETNIQKLSDVISKESEVINENMNLRTTLTELETANTLLKEKESDLRYSNDKRLLAVSSRRIFSGRWVLSLTSSEGVDVYTDLVFNDVIEDGGYIIGDYVGRKGRMMISSYVFNPYSRRVALHFRIDDQKKQLHKHSYGESMFFFGNLSWNNDYTILKGGESISFNELTFEMRKIISA
;
A
#
# COMPACT_ATOMS: atom_id res chain seq x y z
N MET A 1 -7.76 29.98 4.06
CA MET A 1 -8.89 29.02 4.12
C MET A 1 -9.90 29.40 5.21
N ASN A 2 -9.44 29.82 6.40
CA ASN A 2 -10.33 30.23 7.50
C ASN A 2 -11.23 31.44 7.20
N ASP A 3 -10.78 32.44 6.43
CA ASP A 3 -11.62 33.61 6.11
C ASP A 3 -12.77 33.30 5.15
N LEU A 4 -12.56 32.37 4.20
CA LEU A 4 -13.62 31.90 3.32
C LEU A 4 -14.69 31.12 4.10
N LEU A 5 -14.27 30.19 4.97
CA LEU A 5 -15.19 29.46 5.83
C LEU A 5 -15.93 30.38 6.82
N LYS A 6 -15.25 31.40 7.35
CA LYS A 6 -15.87 32.40 8.23
C LYS A 6 -16.93 33.22 7.49
N SER A 7 -16.66 33.64 6.26
CA SER A 7 -17.63 34.37 5.44
C SER A 7 -18.84 33.53 5.05
N ILE A 8 -18.63 32.24 4.76
CA ILE A 8 -19.70 31.27 4.48
C ILE A 8 -20.54 31.04 5.73
N ASN A 9 -19.90 30.86 6.89
CA ASN A 9 -20.58 30.65 8.16
C ASN A 9 -21.46 31.86 8.54
N ILE A 10 -20.95 33.09 8.35
CA ILE A 10 -21.74 34.32 8.60
C ILE A 10 -22.99 34.37 7.69
N ARG A 11 -22.88 33.94 6.43
CA ARG A 11 -24.02 33.93 5.48
C ARG A 11 -25.00 32.78 5.76
N LEU A 12 -24.50 31.61 6.14
CA LEU A 12 -25.33 30.46 6.53
C LEU A 12 -25.99 30.64 7.90
N ASN A 13 -25.49 31.54 8.74
CA ASN A 13 -26.16 31.89 9.99
C ASN A 13 -27.41 32.75 9.78
N ASN A 14 -27.64 33.26 8.55
CA ASN A 14 -28.91 33.88 8.20
C ASN A 14 -29.97 32.78 8.01
N ALA A 15 -30.99 32.78 8.87
CA ALA A 15 -32.07 31.79 8.87
C ALA A 15 -32.78 31.66 7.51
N PHE A 16 -32.84 32.73 6.71
CA PHE A 16 -33.43 32.72 5.37
C PHE A 16 -32.55 32.00 4.34
N ILE A 17 -31.24 32.27 4.37
CA ILE A 17 -30.29 31.62 3.45
C ILE A 17 -30.18 30.14 3.80
N LEU A 18 -30.14 29.81 5.09
CA LEU A 18 -30.09 28.44 5.55
C LEU A 18 -31.35 27.65 5.17
N SER A 19 -32.54 28.21 5.39
CA SER A 19 -33.80 27.56 5.03
C SER A 19 -33.92 27.38 3.51
N PHE A 20 -33.47 28.35 2.72
CA PHE A 20 -33.39 28.23 1.28
C PHE A 20 -32.45 27.10 0.85
N VAL A 21 -31.22 27.04 1.39
CA VAL A 21 -30.22 26.02 1.03
C VAL A 21 -30.71 24.62 1.42
N ILE A 22 -31.28 24.46 2.62
CA ILE A 22 -31.83 23.17 3.06
C ILE A 22 -32.99 22.76 2.14
N SER A 23 -33.94 23.67 1.88
CA SER A 23 -35.07 23.39 0.99
C SER A 23 -34.59 23.05 -0.43
N TRP A 24 -33.59 23.77 -0.93
CA TRP A 24 -32.98 23.53 -2.24
C TRP A 24 -32.37 22.13 -2.33
N ILE A 25 -31.64 21.71 -1.30
CA ILE A 25 -31.04 20.36 -1.21
C ILE A 25 -32.13 19.28 -1.24
N PHE A 26 -33.23 19.46 -0.51
CA PHE A 26 -34.33 18.49 -0.48
C PHE A 26 -35.08 18.40 -1.81
N TRP A 27 -35.39 19.52 -2.45
CA TRP A 27 -36.11 19.54 -3.73
C TRP A 27 -35.24 19.11 -4.91
N ASN A 28 -33.93 19.34 -4.84
CA ASN A 28 -32.95 18.96 -5.86
C ASN A 28 -32.09 17.78 -5.41
N TRP A 29 -32.67 16.87 -4.61
CA TRP A 29 -31.99 15.70 -4.09
C TRP A 29 -31.33 14.81 -5.17
N PRO A 30 -31.85 14.65 -6.41
CA PRO A 30 -31.17 13.84 -7.42
C PRO A 30 -29.80 14.40 -7.81
N ILE A 31 -29.68 15.74 -7.85
CA ILE A 31 -28.43 16.44 -8.14
C ILE A 31 -27.45 16.26 -6.97
N VAL A 32 -27.95 16.39 -5.73
CA VAL A 32 -27.12 16.27 -4.52
C VAL A 32 -26.58 14.85 -4.34
N ILE A 33 -27.43 13.83 -4.52
CA ILE A 33 -27.00 12.43 -4.46
C ILE A 33 -26.05 12.12 -5.61
N GLY A 34 -26.35 12.62 -6.82
CA GLY A 34 -25.46 12.53 -7.98
C GLY A 34 -24.05 13.04 -7.71
N LEU A 35 -23.93 14.20 -7.05
CA LEU A 35 -22.65 14.83 -6.73
C LEU A 35 -21.91 14.17 -5.57
N LEU A 36 -22.62 13.73 -4.52
CA LEU A 36 -22.00 13.21 -3.30
C LEU A 36 -21.70 11.72 -3.34
N TRP A 37 -22.52 10.92 -4.01
CA TRP A 37 -22.44 9.46 -3.95
C TRP A 37 -22.00 8.78 -5.24
N TYR A 38 -22.13 9.43 -6.40
CA TYR A 38 -21.77 8.82 -7.67
C TYR A 38 -20.48 9.41 -8.24
N ASN A 39 -19.56 8.52 -8.63
CA ASN A 39 -18.37 8.89 -9.41
C ASN A 39 -18.73 9.03 -10.90
N ALA A 40 -17.96 9.80 -11.67
CA ALA A 40 -18.22 10.10 -13.08
C ALA A 40 -18.52 8.85 -13.93
N LYS A 41 -17.75 7.76 -13.74
CA LYS A 41 -17.95 6.48 -14.44
C LYS A 41 -19.31 5.83 -14.14
N THR A 42 -19.79 5.94 -12.90
CA THR A 42 -21.10 5.43 -12.50
C THR A 42 -22.22 6.27 -13.09
N LEU A 43 -22.02 7.57 -13.24
CA LEU A 43 -23.00 8.49 -13.80
C LEU A 43 -23.23 8.23 -15.30
N GLU A 44 -22.17 7.87 -16.03
CA GLU A 44 -22.24 7.43 -17.43
C GLU A 44 -23.10 6.17 -17.60
N LEU A 45 -23.06 5.23 -16.65
CA LEU A 45 -23.90 4.03 -16.67
C LEU A 45 -25.39 4.33 -16.50
N TYR A 46 -25.74 5.45 -15.85
CA TYR A 46 -27.12 5.91 -15.70
C TYR A 46 -27.58 6.81 -16.88
N GLY A 47 -26.78 6.92 -17.93
CA GLY A 47 -27.13 7.65 -19.15
C GLY A 47 -26.74 9.13 -19.15
N TYR A 48 -26.02 9.60 -18.13
CA TYR A 48 -25.55 10.99 -18.07
C TYR A 48 -24.09 11.09 -18.52
N VAL A 49 -23.83 11.89 -19.56
CA VAL A 49 -22.49 12.07 -20.14
C VAL A 49 -21.49 12.65 -19.12
N ASN A 50 -21.95 13.50 -18.20
CA ASN A 50 -21.15 14.12 -17.16
C ASN A 50 -22.05 14.72 -16.06
N TYR A 51 -21.45 15.20 -14.97
CA TYR A 51 -22.17 15.91 -13.90
C TYR A 51 -22.98 17.11 -14.40
N LYS A 52 -22.52 17.76 -15.48
CA LYS A 52 -23.25 18.85 -16.11
C LYS A 52 -24.55 18.37 -16.76
N GLY A 53 -24.54 17.21 -17.41
CA GLY A 53 -25.72 16.56 -17.99
C GLY A 53 -26.75 16.25 -16.91
N LEU A 54 -26.33 15.64 -15.79
CA LEU A 54 -27.21 15.38 -14.65
C LEU A 54 -27.90 16.65 -14.15
N ILE A 55 -27.14 17.76 -14.00
CA ILE A 55 -27.69 19.02 -13.52
C ILE A 55 -28.70 19.58 -14.52
N ILE A 56 -28.37 19.60 -15.81
CA ILE A 56 -29.25 20.17 -16.85
C ILE A 56 -30.55 19.35 -16.97
N ASP A 57 -30.45 18.03 -16.98
CA ASP A 57 -31.62 17.15 -17.15
C ASP A 57 -32.56 17.18 -15.94
N ASN A 58 -32.03 17.51 -14.75
CA ASN A 58 -32.82 17.68 -13.53
C ASN A 58 -33.05 19.16 -13.17
N ALA A 59 -32.63 20.10 -14.02
CA ALA A 59 -32.76 21.52 -13.76
C ALA A 59 -34.15 22.04 -14.13
N ASP A 60 -35.09 21.91 -13.21
CA ASP A 60 -36.40 22.57 -13.30
C ASP A 60 -36.37 23.91 -12.55
N VAL A 61 -36.81 25.00 -13.21
CA VAL A 61 -36.86 26.35 -12.61
C VAL A 61 -37.75 26.36 -11.36
N TRP A 62 -38.84 25.60 -11.37
CA TRP A 62 -39.76 25.54 -10.23
C TRP A 62 -39.14 24.87 -9.00
N LYS A 63 -38.43 23.75 -9.20
CA LYS A 63 -37.78 22.98 -8.13
C LYS A 63 -36.46 23.61 -7.67
N ASN A 64 -35.75 24.29 -8.56
CA ASN A 64 -34.48 24.93 -8.23
C ASN A 64 -34.65 26.28 -7.53
N TYR A 65 -35.67 27.07 -7.88
CA TYR A 65 -35.72 28.46 -7.40
C TYR A 65 -37.02 28.77 -6.69
N ILE A 66 -38.18 28.47 -7.31
CA ILE A 66 -39.47 28.95 -6.80
C ILE A 66 -39.87 28.22 -5.51
N LEU A 67 -39.84 26.88 -5.49
CA LEU A 67 -40.21 26.09 -4.31
C LEU A 67 -39.28 26.35 -3.11
N PRO A 68 -37.94 26.35 -3.27
CA PRO A 68 -37.04 26.68 -2.17
C PRO A 68 -37.22 28.10 -1.63
N LEU A 69 -37.49 29.08 -2.51
CA LEU A 69 -37.76 30.46 -2.10
C LEU A 69 -39.08 30.59 -1.32
N CYS A 70 -40.17 29.98 -1.82
CA CYS A 70 -41.45 29.97 -1.12
C CYS A 70 -41.33 29.34 0.27
N PHE A 71 -40.61 28.21 0.38
CA PHE A 71 -40.35 27.59 1.68
C PHE A 71 -39.47 28.46 2.58
N ALA A 72 -38.45 29.12 2.04
CA ALA A 72 -37.59 30.01 2.82
C ALA A 72 -38.36 31.18 3.43
N ILE A 73 -39.35 31.72 2.70
CA ILE A 73 -40.26 32.78 3.17
C ILE A 73 -41.29 32.24 4.17
N ALA A 74 -41.84 31.04 3.94
CA ALA A 74 -42.86 30.45 4.80
C ALA A 74 -42.29 29.87 6.12
N TYR A 75 -41.03 29.44 6.11
CA TYR A 75 -40.39 28.74 7.23
C TYR A 75 -40.38 29.53 8.55
N PRO A 76 -40.07 30.84 8.60
CA PRO A 76 -40.17 31.64 9.83
C PRO A 76 -41.57 31.62 10.45
N TYR A 77 -42.62 31.68 9.62
CA TYR A 77 -44.01 31.65 10.07
C TYR A 77 -44.42 30.27 10.56
N LEU A 78 -44.01 29.21 9.84
CA LEU A 78 -44.22 27.83 10.28
C LEU A 78 -43.53 27.56 11.61
N LYS A 79 -42.28 28.02 11.78
CA LYS A 79 -41.55 27.90 13.04
C LYS A 79 -42.28 28.58 14.19
N LEU A 80 -42.80 29.79 13.97
CA LEU A 80 -43.57 30.51 14.97
C LEU A 80 -44.87 29.77 15.32
N ALA A 81 -45.58 29.23 14.32
CA ALA A 81 -46.78 28.43 14.52
C ALA A 81 -46.49 27.15 15.31
N PHE A 82 -45.41 26.43 15.00
CA PHE A 82 -44.99 25.24 15.76
C PHE A 82 -44.58 25.59 17.20
N SER A 83 -43.85 26.68 17.42
CA SER A 83 -43.52 27.14 18.77
C SER A 83 -44.77 27.49 19.58
N ALA A 84 -45.75 28.14 18.95
CA ALA A 84 -47.03 28.45 19.58
C ALA A 84 -47.80 27.17 19.93
N LEU A 85 -47.88 26.21 19.00
CA LEU A 85 -48.52 24.92 19.24
C LEU A 85 -47.83 24.16 20.38
N GLN A 86 -46.49 24.08 20.38
CA GLN A 86 -45.73 23.45 21.45
C GLN A 86 -45.99 24.10 22.81
N THR A 87 -46.07 25.44 22.85
CA THR A 87 -46.40 26.16 24.08
C THR A 87 -47.81 25.83 24.56
N THR A 88 -48.79 25.69 23.66
CA THR A 88 -50.15 25.28 24.03
C THR A 88 -50.22 23.85 24.56
N VAL A 89 -49.48 22.93 23.94
CA VAL A 89 -49.39 21.53 24.40
C VAL A 89 -48.77 21.47 25.80
N ASN A 90 -47.66 22.17 26.02
CA ASN A 90 -47.01 22.23 27.34
C ASN A 90 -47.93 22.86 28.39
N ALA A 91 -48.68 23.90 28.05
CA ALA A 91 -49.63 24.52 28.96
C ALA A 91 -50.81 23.59 29.32
N ILE A 92 -51.25 22.74 28.38
CA ILE A 92 -52.28 21.71 28.64
C ILE A 92 -51.71 20.62 29.54
N ASP A 93 -50.48 20.16 29.29
CA ASP A 93 -49.82 19.14 30.08
C ASP A 93 -49.56 19.61 31.52
N GLU A 94 -49.07 20.84 31.69
CA GLU A 94 -48.87 21.43 33.01
C GLU A 94 -50.19 21.57 33.78
N ARG A 95 -51.27 22.00 33.12
CA ARG A 95 -52.61 22.07 33.74
C ARG A 95 -53.13 20.69 34.14
N THR A 96 -52.91 19.69 33.30
CA THR A 96 -53.33 18.30 33.55
C THR A 96 -52.55 17.70 34.70
N THR A 97 -51.24 17.89 34.72
CA THR A 97 -50.32 17.48 35.79
C THR A 97 -50.65 18.18 37.10
N LYS A 98 -50.91 19.50 37.09
CA LYS A 98 -51.32 20.26 38.27
C LYS A 98 -52.69 19.83 38.80
N ARG A 99 -53.64 19.46 37.91
CA ARG A 99 -54.96 18.95 38.28
C ARG A 99 -54.89 17.53 38.89
N LEU A 100 -54.00 16.68 38.37
CA LEU A 100 -53.71 15.36 38.93
C LEU A 100 -52.97 15.47 40.28
N SER A 101 -52.06 16.44 40.41
CA SER A 101 -51.27 16.68 41.62
C SER A 101 -52.07 17.38 42.74
N GLY A 102 -53.07 18.20 42.40
CA GLY A 102 -53.80 19.07 43.35
C GLY A 102 -54.60 18.38 44.47
N LYS A 103 -54.69 17.05 44.50
CA LYS A 103 -55.30 16.29 45.62
C LYS A 103 -54.44 15.10 46.09
N GLY A 104 -53.25 14.92 45.53
CA GLY A 104 -52.36 13.83 45.92
C GLY A 104 -51.62 14.19 47.21
N TYR A 105 -52.22 13.89 48.37
CA TYR A 105 -51.45 13.85 49.61
C TYR A 105 -50.48 12.68 49.48
N ILE A 106 -49.25 12.95 49.07
CA ILE A 106 -48.18 11.96 49.09
C ILE A 106 -47.94 11.68 50.57
N SER A 107 -48.24 10.45 51.01
CA SER A 107 -47.97 10.05 52.40
C SER A 107 -46.49 10.31 52.69
N THR A 108 -46.17 10.80 53.89
CA THR A 108 -44.80 11.07 54.31
C THR A 108 -43.89 9.86 54.08
N GLN A 109 -44.43 8.66 54.24
CA GLN A 109 -43.75 7.40 53.94
C GLN A 109 -43.33 7.30 52.47
N LYS A 110 -44.25 7.58 51.54
CA LYS A 110 -43.94 7.54 50.10
C LYS A 110 -42.88 8.59 49.72
N PHE A 111 -42.87 9.75 50.36
CA PHE A 111 -41.81 10.74 50.17
C PHE A 111 -40.45 10.25 50.68
N LEU A 112 -40.41 9.62 51.87
CA LEU A 112 -39.19 9.03 52.41
C LEU A 112 -38.66 7.91 51.50
N ASP A 113 -39.54 7.01 51.04
CA ASP A 113 -39.17 5.92 50.12
C ASP A 113 -38.61 6.47 48.80
N LEU A 114 -39.23 7.52 48.23
CA LEU A 114 -38.75 8.19 47.02
C LEU A 114 -37.39 8.86 47.23
N ARG A 115 -37.17 9.47 48.39
CA ARG A 115 -35.89 10.09 48.73
C ARG A 115 -34.79 9.04 48.85
N ASP A 116 -35.05 7.94 49.54
CA ASP A 116 -34.07 6.87 49.74
C ASP A 116 -33.75 6.16 48.40
N GLN A 117 -34.75 5.99 47.52
CA GLN A 117 -34.52 5.53 46.14
C GLN A 117 -33.66 6.51 45.34
N TYR A 118 -33.94 7.81 45.46
CA TYR A 118 -33.17 8.85 44.78
C TYR A 118 -31.71 8.86 45.22
N GLU A 119 -31.46 8.75 46.52
CA GLU A 119 -30.12 8.67 47.12
C GLU A 119 -29.39 7.40 46.66
N THR A 120 -30.08 6.25 46.63
CA THR A 120 -29.52 4.99 46.10
C THR A 120 -29.16 5.11 44.62
N ASN A 121 -29.99 5.77 43.82
CA ASN A 121 -29.73 5.97 42.39
C ASN A 121 -28.58 6.94 42.16
N ILE A 122 -28.44 7.98 42.98
CA ILE A 122 -27.26 8.88 42.96
C ILE A 122 -25.99 8.09 43.26
N GLN A 123 -26.00 7.22 44.28
CA GLN A 123 -24.84 6.40 44.62
C GLN A 123 -24.44 5.50 43.46
N LYS A 124 -25.42 4.80 42.86
CA LYS A 124 -25.18 3.96 41.66
C LYS A 124 -24.64 4.75 40.49
N LEU A 125 -25.16 5.96 40.25
CA LEU A 125 -24.68 6.82 39.18
C LEU A 125 -23.23 7.25 39.43
N SER A 126 -22.88 7.60 40.67
CA SER A 126 -21.51 7.92 41.08
C SER A 126 -20.55 6.75 40.83
N ASP A 127 -20.95 5.52 41.18
CA ASP A 127 -20.16 4.32 40.94
C ASP A 127 -19.96 4.04 39.44
N VAL A 128 -21.00 4.26 38.62
CA VAL A 128 -20.93 4.11 37.17
C VAL A 128 -19.97 5.14 36.56
N ILE A 129 -20.04 6.40 36.99
CA ILE A 129 -19.15 7.46 36.52
C ILE A 129 -17.69 7.16 36.89
N SER A 130 -17.46 6.63 38.10
CA SER A 130 -16.12 6.21 38.54
C SER A 130 -15.57 5.10 37.64
N LYS A 131 -16.37 4.07 37.36
CA LYS A 131 -15.98 2.97 36.45
C LYS A 131 -15.76 3.45 35.02
N GLU A 132 -16.60 4.34 34.52
CA GLU A 132 -16.44 4.90 33.17
C GLU A 132 -15.14 5.70 33.06
N SER A 133 -14.79 6.46 34.10
CA SER A 133 -13.53 7.19 34.17
C SER A 133 -12.31 6.28 34.16
N GLU A 134 -12.36 5.15 34.88
CA GLU A 134 -11.31 4.12 34.86
C GLU A 134 -11.14 3.52 33.46
N VAL A 135 -12.24 3.13 32.81
CA VAL A 135 -12.23 2.56 31.46
C VAL A 135 -11.71 3.56 30.43
N ILE A 136 -12.07 4.84 30.55
CA ILE A 136 -11.55 5.90 29.67
C ILE A 136 -10.03 6.04 29.84
N ASN A 137 -9.53 6.05 31.08
CA ASN A 137 -8.10 6.13 31.35
C ASN A 137 -7.35 4.91 30.81
N GLU A 138 -7.90 3.71 30.97
CA GLU A 138 -7.32 2.49 30.41
C GLU A 138 -7.29 2.54 28.87
N ASN A 139 -8.38 2.97 28.23
CA ASN A 139 -8.44 3.12 26.78
C ASN A 139 -7.43 4.15 26.26
N MET A 140 -7.24 5.25 26.99
CA MET A 140 -6.25 6.28 26.65
C MET A 140 -4.83 5.73 26.76
N ASN A 141 -4.52 4.97 27.81
CA ASN A 141 -3.22 4.31 27.97
C ASN A 141 -2.97 3.29 26.85
N LEU A 142 -3.96 2.46 26.53
CA LEU A 142 -3.85 1.48 25.44
C LEU A 142 -3.60 2.16 24.09
N ARG A 143 -4.31 3.27 23.79
CA ARG A 143 -4.08 4.04 22.56
C ARG A 143 -2.67 4.59 22.48
N THR A 144 -2.15 5.14 23.58
CA THR A 144 -0.77 5.65 23.66
C THR A 144 0.24 4.53 23.38
N THR A 145 0.09 3.37 24.03
CA THR A 145 0.97 2.22 23.80
C THR A 145 0.91 1.70 22.37
N LEU A 146 -0.28 1.73 21.75
CA LEU A 146 -0.46 1.31 20.36
C LEU A 146 0.30 2.25 19.41
N THR A 147 0.18 3.57 19.60
CA THR A 147 0.91 4.55 18.79
C THR A 147 2.43 4.43 18.96
N GLU A 148 2.93 4.18 20.18
CA GLU A 148 4.36 3.92 20.41
C GLU A 148 4.84 2.66 19.67
N LEU A 149 4.02 1.60 19.67
CA LEU A 149 4.37 0.34 19.02
C LEU A 149 4.32 0.43 17.49
N GLU A 150 3.39 1.21 16.94
CA GLU A 150 3.34 1.54 15.51
C GLU A 150 4.57 2.33 15.06
N THR A 151 4.96 3.35 15.81
CA THR A 151 6.18 4.14 15.49
C THR A 151 7.46 3.32 15.61
N ALA A 152 7.56 2.41 16.59
CA ALA A 152 8.67 1.48 16.69
C ALA A 152 8.73 0.54 15.47
N ASN A 153 7.58 0.04 15.02
CA ASN A 153 7.48 -0.82 13.83
C ASN A 153 7.85 -0.11 12.53
N THR A 154 7.46 1.15 12.36
CA THR A 154 7.85 1.93 11.17
C THR A 154 9.35 2.16 11.13
N LEU A 155 9.97 2.52 12.26
CA LEU A 155 11.42 2.68 12.38
C LEU A 155 12.18 1.37 12.11
N LEU A 156 11.65 0.24 12.58
CA LEU A 156 12.23 -1.08 12.29
C LEU A 156 12.18 -1.41 10.79
N LYS A 157 11.05 -1.14 10.13
CA LYS A 157 10.91 -1.35 8.68
C LYS A 157 11.86 -0.48 7.88
N GLU A 158 12.04 0.78 8.27
CA GLU A 158 12.99 1.70 7.64
C GLU A 158 14.42 1.18 7.79
N LYS A 159 14.82 0.79 9.01
CA LYS A 159 16.14 0.21 9.28
C LYS A 159 16.38 -1.09 8.51
N GLU A 160 15.36 -1.94 8.36
CA GLU A 160 15.45 -3.15 7.54
C GLU A 160 15.66 -2.82 6.06
N SER A 161 14.97 -1.80 5.55
CA SER A 161 15.12 -1.36 4.16
C SER A 161 16.52 -0.79 3.87
N ASP A 162 17.08 -0.03 4.81
CA ASP A 162 18.45 0.50 4.72
C ASP A 162 19.50 -0.61 4.75
N LEU A 163 19.30 -1.61 5.61
CA LEU A 163 20.16 -2.79 5.68
C LEU A 163 20.13 -3.60 4.38
N ARG A 164 18.94 -3.80 3.80
CA ARG A 164 18.77 -4.47 2.50
C ARG A 164 19.51 -3.70 1.41
N TYR A 165 19.30 -2.39 1.29
CA TYR A 165 19.97 -1.55 0.31
C TYR A 165 21.50 -1.56 0.44
N SER A 166 22.02 -1.48 1.68
CA SER A 166 23.46 -1.57 1.96
C SER A 166 24.04 -2.94 1.58
N ASN A 167 23.29 -4.01 1.86
CA ASN A 167 23.68 -5.37 1.48
C ASN A 167 23.65 -5.57 -0.04
N ASP A 168 22.63 -5.05 -0.73
CA ASP A 168 22.51 -5.10 -2.19
C ASP A 168 23.65 -4.34 -2.86
N LYS A 169 24.06 -3.19 -2.32
CA LYS A 169 25.23 -2.43 -2.79
C LYS A 169 26.53 -3.21 -2.60
N ARG A 170 26.69 -3.90 -1.46
CA ARG A 170 27.84 -4.80 -1.22
C ARG A 170 27.84 -5.98 -2.19
N LEU A 171 26.69 -6.60 -2.43
CA LEU A 171 26.55 -7.71 -3.38
C LEU A 171 26.85 -7.25 -4.81
N LEU A 172 26.37 -6.09 -5.26
CA LEU A 172 26.71 -5.52 -6.57
C LEU A 172 28.21 -5.21 -6.71
N ALA A 173 28.85 -4.71 -5.65
CA ALA A 173 30.29 -4.45 -5.63
C ALA A 173 31.14 -5.73 -5.71
N VAL A 174 30.70 -6.81 -5.05
CA VAL A 174 31.38 -8.12 -5.09
C VAL A 174 31.07 -8.89 -6.38
N SER A 175 29.87 -8.74 -6.95
CA SER A 175 29.33 -9.67 -7.94
C SER A 175 29.60 -9.37 -9.41
N SER A 176 30.04 -8.18 -9.78
CA SER A 176 30.28 -7.93 -11.20
C SER A 176 31.49 -8.74 -11.70
N ARG A 177 32.71 -8.50 -11.22
CA ARG A 177 33.91 -9.01 -11.93
C ARG A 177 34.67 -10.14 -11.24
N ARG A 178 34.69 -10.15 -9.91
CA ARG A 178 35.47 -11.10 -9.11
C ARG A 178 34.87 -12.49 -9.01
N ILE A 179 33.65 -12.69 -9.51
CA ILE A 179 33.02 -14.00 -9.46
C ILE A 179 33.82 -15.03 -10.26
N PHE A 180 34.40 -14.64 -11.40
CA PHE A 180 35.16 -15.52 -12.30
C PHE A 180 36.64 -15.65 -11.95
N SER A 181 37.22 -14.79 -11.10
CA SER A 181 38.65 -14.87 -10.79
C SER A 181 39.00 -16.15 -10.01
N GLY A 182 40.08 -16.81 -10.40
CA GLY A 182 40.59 -18.02 -9.76
C GLY A 182 40.68 -19.23 -10.70
N ARG A 183 40.93 -20.40 -10.12
CA ARG A 183 41.04 -21.68 -10.85
C ARG A 183 39.67 -22.33 -10.95
N TRP A 184 39.33 -22.78 -12.15
CA TRP A 184 38.07 -23.42 -12.49
C TRP A 184 38.32 -24.74 -13.19
N VAL A 185 37.46 -25.72 -12.95
CA VAL A 185 37.37 -26.95 -13.73
C VAL A 185 36.16 -26.80 -14.64
N LEU A 186 36.42 -26.87 -15.94
CA LEU A 186 35.39 -26.95 -16.95
C LEU A 186 35.15 -28.42 -17.29
N SER A 187 33.90 -28.85 -17.23
CA SER A 187 33.44 -30.14 -17.74
C SER A 187 32.46 -29.93 -18.88
N LEU A 188 32.80 -30.47 -20.05
CA LEU A 188 31.97 -30.50 -21.24
C LEU A 188 31.60 -31.96 -21.53
N THR A 189 30.33 -32.34 -21.45
CA THR A 189 29.89 -33.72 -21.74
C THR A 189 29.23 -33.77 -23.11
N SER A 190 29.83 -34.47 -24.08
CA SER A 190 29.17 -34.75 -25.37
C SER A 190 27.96 -35.69 -25.18
N SER A 191 27.03 -35.81 -26.13
CA SER A 191 25.87 -36.73 -26.02
C SER A 191 26.27 -38.15 -26.30
N GLU A 192 27.40 -38.32 -26.97
CA GLU A 192 28.16 -39.57 -26.98
C GLU A 192 28.76 -39.96 -25.62
N GLY A 193 28.58 -39.14 -24.56
CA GLY A 193 29.02 -39.43 -23.19
C GLY A 193 30.50 -39.16 -22.93
N VAL A 194 31.18 -38.44 -23.83
CA VAL A 194 32.58 -38.07 -23.65
C VAL A 194 32.67 -36.82 -22.78
N ASP A 195 33.13 -36.99 -21.55
CA ASP A 195 33.41 -35.90 -20.61
C ASP A 195 34.83 -35.34 -20.83
N VAL A 196 34.91 -34.09 -21.29
CA VAL A 196 36.15 -33.33 -21.35
C VAL A 196 36.29 -32.48 -20.10
N TYR A 197 37.25 -32.84 -19.24
CA TYR A 197 37.66 -32.02 -18.09
C TYR A 197 38.88 -31.17 -18.46
N THR A 198 38.78 -29.86 -18.29
CA THR A 198 39.93 -28.97 -18.45
C THR A 198 40.00 -27.94 -17.34
N ASP A 199 41.20 -27.76 -16.80
CA ASP A 199 41.49 -26.73 -15.82
C ASP A 199 41.74 -25.39 -16.51
N LEU A 200 41.07 -24.35 -16.03
CA LEU A 200 41.16 -22.97 -16.46
C LEU A 200 41.59 -22.09 -15.30
N VAL A 201 42.46 -21.11 -15.56
CA VAL A 201 42.78 -20.06 -14.60
C VAL A 201 42.38 -18.72 -15.19
N PHE A 202 41.36 -18.10 -14.61
CA PHE A 202 40.94 -16.75 -14.97
C PHE A 202 41.74 -15.75 -14.15
N ASN A 203 42.56 -14.97 -14.84
CA ASN A 203 43.27 -13.84 -14.25
C ASN A 203 42.30 -12.65 -14.17
N ASP A 204 42.33 -11.89 -13.08
CA ASP A 204 41.49 -10.67 -12.89
C ASP A 204 41.93 -9.49 -13.79
N VAL A 205 42.50 -9.80 -14.96
CA VAL A 205 43.09 -8.87 -15.92
C VAL A 205 42.19 -8.78 -17.15
N ILE A 206 41.85 -7.55 -17.52
CA ILE A 206 41.08 -7.23 -18.72
C ILE A 206 42.06 -6.88 -19.83
N GLU A 207 42.08 -7.64 -20.93
CA GLU A 207 42.82 -7.25 -22.13
C GLU A 207 42.03 -6.19 -22.94
N ASP A 208 42.76 -5.42 -23.77
CA ASP A 208 42.18 -4.39 -24.64
C ASP A 208 41.01 -4.95 -25.47
N GLY A 209 39.79 -4.52 -25.13
CA GLY A 209 38.54 -5.06 -25.68
C GLY A 209 37.52 -5.54 -24.64
N GLY A 210 37.87 -5.56 -23.35
CA GLY A 210 36.90 -5.80 -22.27
C GLY A 210 36.68 -7.28 -21.91
N TYR A 211 37.53 -8.17 -22.39
CA TYR A 211 37.43 -9.62 -22.19
C TYR A 211 38.09 -10.08 -20.89
N ILE A 212 37.49 -11.04 -20.18
CA ILE A 212 38.13 -11.78 -19.08
C ILE A 212 38.76 -13.04 -19.66
N ILE A 213 40.04 -13.27 -19.39
CA ILE A 213 40.81 -14.35 -20.02
C ILE A 213 41.10 -15.48 -19.03
N GLY A 214 40.73 -16.68 -19.44
CA GLY A 214 41.06 -17.94 -18.81
C GLY A 214 42.11 -18.69 -19.63
N ASP A 215 43.27 -18.94 -19.05
CA ASP A 215 44.31 -19.77 -19.67
C ASP A 215 44.10 -21.25 -19.27
N TYR A 216 44.22 -22.16 -20.24
CA TYR A 216 44.19 -23.59 -19.94
C TYR A 216 45.45 -24.03 -19.20
N VAL A 217 45.29 -24.79 -18.12
CA VAL A 217 46.43 -25.33 -17.38
C VAL A 217 47.01 -26.53 -18.16
N GLY A 218 48.29 -26.43 -18.53
CA GLY A 218 49.02 -27.52 -19.20
C GLY A 218 48.72 -27.71 -20.70
N ARG A 219 47.95 -26.81 -21.33
CA ARG A 219 47.69 -26.80 -22.79
C ARG A 219 47.81 -25.38 -23.35
N LYS A 220 48.20 -25.25 -24.62
CA LYS A 220 48.18 -23.96 -25.33
C LYS A 220 46.77 -23.69 -25.85
N GLY A 221 46.07 -22.71 -25.26
CA GLY A 221 44.77 -22.22 -25.70
C GLY A 221 44.19 -21.25 -24.67
N ARG A 222 43.22 -20.43 -25.07
CA ARG A 222 42.57 -19.45 -24.20
C ARG A 222 41.06 -19.51 -24.31
N MET A 223 40.38 -19.22 -23.20
CA MET A 223 38.95 -18.99 -23.15
C MET A 223 38.72 -17.53 -22.76
N MET A 224 37.86 -16.83 -23.48
CA MET A 224 37.57 -15.42 -23.26
C MET A 224 36.10 -15.25 -22.90
N ILE A 225 35.78 -14.64 -21.76
CA ILE A 225 34.42 -14.19 -21.44
C ILE A 225 34.28 -12.77 -21.98
N SER A 226 33.40 -12.59 -22.95
CA SER A 226 33.20 -11.33 -23.68
C SER A 226 32.08 -10.48 -23.11
N SER A 227 31.05 -11.12 -22.56
CA SER A 227 29.99 -10.44 -21.82
C SER A 227 29.36 -11.38 -20.81
N TYR A 228 28.82 -10.82 -19.73
CA TYR A 228 28.04 -11.56 -18.75
C TYR A 228 26.99 -10.66 -18.10
N VAL A 229 25.91 -11.27 -17.64
CA VAL A 229 24.88 -10.64 -16.82
C VAL A 229 24.63 -11.54 -15.63
N PHE A 230 24.76 -11.01 -14.41
CA PHE A 230 24.46 -11.72 -13.19
C PHE A 230 23.32 -11.04 -12.43
N ASN A 231 22.30 -11.81 -12.08
CA ASN A 231 21.23 -11.36 -11.22
C ASN A 231 21.48 -11.88 -9.79
N PRO A 232 21.84 -11.01 -8.83
CA PRO A 232 22.17 -11.43 -7.47
C PRO A 232 20.98 -12.00 -6.70
N TYR A 233 19.75 -11.58 -6.99
CA TYR A 233 18.55 -12.00 -6.29
C TYR A 233 18.08 -13.39 -6.73
N SER A 234 18.05 -13.64 -8.04
CA SER A 234 17.65 -14.94 -8.60
C SER A 234 18.82 -15.92 -8.75
N ARG A 235 20.06 -15.46 -8.50
CA ARG A 235 21.31 -16.19 -8.73
C ARG A 235 21.46 -16.73 -10.16
N ARG A 236 20.79 -16.09 -11.13
CA ARG A 236 20.88 -16.43 -12.55
C ARG A 236 22.08 -15.73 -13.16
N VAL A 237 22.80 -16.45 -14.02
CA VAL A 237 23.89 -15.89 -14.81
C VAL A 237 23.65 -16.16 -16.29
N ALA A 238 23.94 -15.16 -17.12
CA ALA A 238 24.11 -15.30 -18.55
C ALA A 238 25.57 -14.99 -18.88
N LEU A 239 26.21 -15.82 -19.70
CA LEU A 239 27.62 -15.74 -20.06
C LEU A 239 27.77 -15.86 -21.57
N HIS A 240 28.63 -15.05 -22.17
CA HIS A 240 29.04 -15.21 -23.55
C HIS A 240 30.55 -15.39 -23.58
N PHE A 241 31.01 -16.55 -24.02
CA PHE A 241 32.44 -16.83 -24.10
C PHE A 241 32.87 -17.30 -25.49
N ARG A 242 34.15 -17.13 -25.77
CA ARG A 242 34.83 -17.52 -27.00
C ARG A 242 36.01 -18.41 -26.64
N ILE A 243 36.16 -19.52 -27.33
CA ILE A 243 37.34 -20.38 -27.19
C ILE A 243 38.29 -20.08 -28.36
N ASP A 244 39.53 -19.74 -28.05
CA ASP A 244 40.62 -19.60 -29.02
C ASP A 244 41.58 -20.80 -28.87
N ASP A 245 41.44 -21.76 -29.78
CA ASP A 245 42.33 -22.91 -29.89
C ASP A 245 43.38 -22.65 -30.98
N GLN A 246 44.63 -22.50 -30.58
CA GLN A 246 45.73 -22.23 -31.51
C GLN A 246 45.98 -23.38 -32.51
N LYS A 247 45.46 -24.60 -32.27
CA LYS A 247 45.57 -25.69 -33.25
C LYS A 247 44.72 -25.47 -34.51
N LYS A 248 43.62 -24.71 -34.43
CA LYS A 248 42.75 -24.41 -35.59
C LYS A 248 43.27 -23.22 -36.44
N GLN A 249 44.23 -22.44 -35.96
CA GLN A 249 44.77 -21.27 -36.67
C GLN A 249 45.59 -21.60 -37.94
N LEU A 250 45.88 -22.87 -38.24
CA LEU A 250 46.48 -23.30 -39.50
C LEU A 250 45.52 -23.21 -40.71
N HIS A 251 44.21 -23.05 -40.49
CA HIS A 251 43.24 -22.76 -41.55
C HIS A 251 42.69 -21.35 -41.38
N LYS A 252 42.99 -20.50 -42.37
CA LYS A 252 42.95 -19.02 -42.33
C LYS A 252 41.57 -18.36 -42.13
N HIS A 253 40.51 -19.07 -41.75
CA HIS A 253 39.15 -18.50 -41.59
C HIS A 253 38.28 -19.19 -40.51
N SER A 254 38.84 -19.68 -39.39
CA SER A 254 37.98 -20.06 -38.25
C SER A 254 37.88 -18.91 -37.25
N TYR A 255 36.82 -18.11 -37.36
CA TYR A 255 36.34 -17.33 -36.22
C TYR A 255 36.09 -18.32 -35.07
N GLY A 256 36.74 -18.11 -33.92
CA GLY A 256 36.58 -18.97 -32.75
C GLY A 256 35.11 -19.13 -32.39
N GLU A 257 34.69 -20.36 -32.07
CA GLU A 257 33.32 -20.67 -31.70
C GLU A 257 32.93 -19.81 -30.48
N SER A 258 31.92 -18.96 -30.67
CA SER A 258 31.34 -18.12 -29.63
C SER A 258 30.07 -18.77 -29.11
N MET A 259 29.94 -18.89 -27.80
CA MET A 259 28.84 -19.62 -27.17
C MET A 259 28.20 -18.80 -26.05
N PHE A 260 26.86 -18.84 -26.01
CA PHE A 260 26.04 -18.19 -24.98
C PHE A 260 25.52 -19.25 -24.00
N PHE A 261 25.63 -18.95 -22.70
CA PHE A 261 25.20 -19.82 -21.61
C PHE A 261 24.25 -19.09 -20.69
N PHE A 262 23.25 -19.83 -20.22
CA PHE A 262 22.35 -19.40 -19.18
C PHE A 262 22.37 -20.47 -18.09
N GLY A 263 22.49 -20.07 -16.83
CA GLY A 263 22.59 -21.03 -15.74
C GLY A 263 22.30 -20.43 -14.38
N ASN A 264 22.28 -21.28 -13.36
CA ASN A 264 22.11 -20.88 -11.98
C ASN A 264 23.44 -21.01 -11.23
N LEU A 265 23.81 -19.95 -10.50
CA LEU A 265 24.97 -19.95 -9.62
C LEU A 265 24.55 -20.53 -8.26
N SER A 266 25.15 -21.65 -7.88
CA SER A 266 24.99 -22.26 -6.57
C SER A 266 26.29 -22.17 -5.76
N TRP A 267 26.19 -21.66 -4.54
CA TRP A 267 27.30 -21.60 -3.60
C TRP A 267 27.20 -22.82 -2.67
N ASN A 268 28.22 -23.68 -2.67
CA ASN A 268 28.47 -24.58 -1.55
C ASN A 268 29.70 -24.06 -0.79
N ASN A 269 29.79 -24.33 0.51
CA ASN A 269 30.89 -23.86 1.35
C ASN A 269 32.26 -24.40 0.88
N ASP A 270 32.28 -25.50 0.13
CA ASP A 270 33.50 -26.15 -0.38
C ASP A 270 33.82 -25.81 -1.84
N TYR A 271 32.90 -25.19 -2.60
CA TYR A 271 33.05 -24.87 -4.02
C TYR A 271 31.95 -23.94 -4.54
N THR A 272 32.26 -23.09 -5.53
CA THR A 272 31.23 -22.36 -6.31
C THR A 272 30.88 -23.19 -7.54
N ILE A 273 29.65 -23.73 -7.65
CA ILE A 273 29.19 -24.44 -8.85
C ILE A 273 28.24 -23.56 -9.65
N LEU A 274 28.59 -23.32 -10.91
CA LEU A 274 27.63 -22.95 -11.93
C LEU A 274 26.91 -24.21 -12.39
N LYS A 275 25.75 -24.51 -11.79
CA LYS A 275 24.88 -25.59 -12.26
C LYS A 275 23.94 -24.99 -13.30
N GLY A 276 24.17 -25.32 -14.56
CA GLY A 276 23.15 -25.20 -15.60
C GLY A 276 22.00 -26.13 -15.22
N GLY A 277 21.04 -25.62 -14.44
CA GLY A 277 19.77 -26.28 -14.21
C GLY A 277 18.94 -26.11 -15.49
N GLU A 278 18.60 -27.25 -16.09
CA GLU A 278 17.92 -27.43 -17.37
C GLU A 278 18.88 -27.36 -18.57
N SER A 279 19.10 -28.52 -19.17
CA SER A 279 19.95 -28.80 -20.32
C SER A 279 19.89 -27.72 -21.41
N ILE A 280 21.07 -27.31 -21.91
CA ILE A 280 21.17 -26.51 -23.14
C ILE A 280 21.98 -27.34 -24.14
N SER A 281 21.31 -27.84 -25.18
CA SER A 281 21.91 -28.61 -26.26
C SER A 281 21.88 -27.81 -27.56
N PHE A 282 23.02 -27.64 -28.23
CA PHE A 282 23.12 -27.61 -29.69
C PHE A 282 24.48 -28.23 -30.06
N ASN A 283 24.43 -29.37 -30.74
CA ASN A 283 25.54 -30.32 -30.92
C ASN A 283 26.14 -30.84 -29.62
N GLU A 284 25.26 -31.42 -28.80
CA GLU A 284 25.65 -32.49 -27.91
C GLU A 284 26.40 -32.16 -26.61
N LEU A 285 26.74 -30.91 -26.25
CA LEU A 285 27.62 -30.65 -25.10
C LEU A 285 26.90 -30.07 -23.84
N THR A 286 26.89 -30.77 -22.70
CA THR A 286 26.49 -30.18 -21.40
C THR A 286 27.68 -29.49 -20.72
N PHE A 287 27.54 -28.21 -20.41
CA PHE A 287 28.57 -27.37 -19.79
C PHE A 287 28.37 -27.27 -18.27
N GLU A 288 29.41 -27.59 -17.51
CA GLU A 288 29.49 -27.33 -16.07
C GLU A 288 30.86 -26.69 -15.73
N MET A 289 30.85 -25.65 -14.89
CA MET A 289 32.07 -24.98 -14.45
C MET A 289 32.12 -24.93 -12.91
N ARG A 290 33.19 -25.48 -12.32
CA ARG A 290 33.38 -25.59 -10.86
C ARG A 290 34.60 -24.81 -10.41
N LYS A 291 34.44 -23.90 -9.44
CA LYS A 291 35.57 -23.16 -8.87
C LYS A 291 36.33 -24.04 -7.90
N ILE A 292 37.65 -24.16 -8.09
CA ILE A 292 38.54 -24.76 -7.08
C ILE A 292 38.85 -23.66 -6.08
N ILE A 293 38.34 -23.80 -4.86
CA ILE A 293 38.78 -22.99 -3.73
C ILE A 293 40.10 -23.62 -3.28
N SER A 294 41.23 -22.99 -3.58
CA SER A 294 42.48 -23.38 -2.91
C SER A 294 42.37 -22.97 -1.45
N ALA A 295 42.64 -23.90 -0.54
CA ALA A 295 42.88 -23.62 0.86
C ALA A 295 44.03 -22.61 1.05
#